data_AF-A0A946N9B5-F1
#
_entry.id   AF-A0A946N9B5-F1
#
_cell.length_a   1.000
_cell.length_b   1.000
_cell.length_c   1.000
_cell.angle_alpha   90.00
_cell.angle_beta   90.00
_cell.angle_gamma   90.00
#
_symmetry.space_group_name_H-M   'P 1'
#
loop_
_entity.id
_entity.type
_entity.pdbx_description
1 polymer ?
#
loop_
_entity_poly.entity_id
_entity_poly.type
_entity_poly.pdbx_seq_one_letter_code
_entity_poly.pdbx_strand_id
1 'polypeptide(L)'
;NIPTVTVIHTAEEAAIAAQYVDVLQIPAFLCRQTDLLIAAAKTGKVVNIKKGQFLSPESMVHAVTKVKESGNNSVMLTDRGTMFGYQDMVVDFRGIPAMQEFGVPVILDITHSLQQPNQSSGVTGGKPAMIETIAKAGIATGVDGLFLETHPNPTKAKSDGANMLQLDKLEDLLTKLVRIRKVL
;
A
#
# COMPACT_ATOMS: atom_id res chain seq x y z
N ASN A 1 -6.17 12.89 18.38
CA ASN A 1 -5.87 13.07 16.94
C ASN A 1 -5.44 11.73 16.37
N ILE A 2 -6.06 11.28 15.27
CA ILE A 2 -5.69 10.07 14.54
C ILE A 2 -4.75 10.50 13.40
N PRO A 3 -3.55 9.90 13.25
CA PRO A 3 -2.68 10.20 12.12
C PRO A 3 -3.35 9.91 10.78
N THR A 4 -3.08 10.72 9.77
CA THR A 4 -3.73 10.63 8.46
C THR A 4 -2.72 10.41 7.35
N VAL A 5 -3.18 9.70 6.32
CA VAL A 5 -2.44 9.44 5.08
C VAL A 5 -3.29 9.89 3.91
N THR A 6 -2.67 10.55 2.93
CA THR A 6 -3.31 10.81 1.63
C THR A 6 -2.32 10.58 0.50
N VAL A 7 -2.86 10.43 -0.69
CA VAL A 7 -2.10 10.23 -1.92
C VAL A 7 -1.82 11.56 -2.61
N ILE A 8 -0.65 11.67 -3.26
CA ILE A 8 -0.30 12.78 -4.14
C ILE A 8 0.04 12.24 -5.54
N HIS A 9 -0.28 13.02 -6.56
CA HIS A 9 -0.14 12.66 -7.97
C HIS A 9 0.82 13.59 -8.71
N THR A 10 1.03 14.80 -8.21
CA THR A 10 2.01 15.76 -8.75
C THR A 10 2.93 16.30 -7.65
N ALA A 11 4.06 16.89 -8.05
CA ALA A 11 5.04 17.42 -7.11
C ALA A 11 4.48 18.60 -6.29
N GLU A 12 3.63 19.43 -6.90
CA GLU A 12 2.99 20.59 -6.26
C GLU A 12 2.04 20.16 -5.14
N GLU A 13 1.32 19.05 -5.34
CA GLU A 13 0.40 18.50 -4.34
C GLU A 13 1.11 18.11 -3.04
N ALA A 14 2.41 17.76 -3.08
CA ALA A 14 3.17 17.37 -1.90
C ALA A 14 3.16 18.46 -0.81
N ALA A 15 3.49 19.70 -1.19
CA ALA A 15 3.55 20.82 -0.25
C ALA A 15 2.16 21.24 0.26
N ILE A 16 1.12 21.07 -0.55
CA ILE A 16 -0.27 21.37 -0.18
C ILE A 16 -0.77 20.33 0.81
N ALA A 17 -0.66 19.04 0.47
CA ALA A 17 -1.16 17.94 1.29
C ALA A 17 -0.42 17.84 2.64
N ALA A 18 0.90 18.08 2.66
CA ALA A 18 1.71 17.99 3.88
C ALA A 18 1.24 18.91 5.03
N GLN A 19 0.50 19.97 4.73
CA GLN A 19 -0.07 20.84 5.76
C GLN A 19 -1.17 20.16 6.58
N TYR A 20 -1.79 19.10 6.03
CA TYR A 20 -2.99 18.48 6.59
C TYR A 20 -2.80 17.02 7.01
N VAL A 21 -1.78 16.33 6.49
CA VAL A 21 -1.56 14.91 6.75
C VAL A 21 -0.19 14.61 7.39
N ASP A 22 -0.08 13.41 7.96
CA ASP A 22 1.15 12.91 8.59
C ASP A 22 1.99 12.08 7.61
N VAL A 23 1.32 11.43 6.66
CA VAL A 23 1.94 10.55 5.66
C VAL A 23 1.52 10.95 4.25
N LEU A 24 2.50 11.12 3.36
CA LEU A 24 2.28 11.27 1.93
C LEU A 24 2.48 9.93 1.23
N GLN A 25 1.47 9.47 0.51
CA GLN A 25 1.50 8.22 -0.24
C GLN A 25 1.80 8.46 -1.72
N ILE A 26 2.78 7.75 -2.26
CA ILE A 26 3.13 7.72 -3.67
C ILE A 26 2.34 6.59 -4.35
N PRO A 27 1.55 6.86 -5.41
CA PRO A 27 0.83 5.84 -6.15
C PRO A 27 1.75 4.78 -6.77
N ALA A 28 1.25 3.56 -6.89
CA ALA A 28 2.00 2.43 -7.46
C ALA A 28 2.51 2.72 -8.88
N PHE A 29 1.71 3.37 -9.74
CA PHE A 29 2.14 3.76 -11.09
C PHE A 29 3.20 4.86 -11.11
N LEU A 30 3.30 5.66 -10.05
CA LEU A 30 4.19 6.82 -9.96
C LEU A 30 5.42 6.56 -9.06
N CYS A 31 5.61 5.34 -8.58
CA CYS A 31 6.70 4.98 -7.64
C CYS A 31 8.13 5.19 -8.20
N ARG A 32 8.27 5.43 -9.51
CA ARG A 32 9.54 5.76 -10.18
C ARG A 32 9.68 7.24 -10.57
N GLN A 33 8.70 8.08 -10.27
CA GLN A 33 8.73 9.49 -10.68
C GLN A 33 9.63 10.29 -9.73
N THR A 34 10.85 10.55 -10.20
CA THR A 34 11.91 11.22 -9.42
C THR A 34 11.44 12.53 -8.80
N ASP A 35 10.80 13.40 -9.58
CA ASP A 35 10.37 14.72 -9.11
C ASP A 35 9.32 14.60 -8.00
N LEU A 36 8.40 13.64 -8.12
CA LEU A 36 7.38 13.37 -7.11
C LEU A 36 8.00 12.85 -5.80
N LEU A 37 8.95 11.92 -5.88
CA LEU A 37 9.65 11.38 -4.71
C LEU A 37 10.47 12.47 -3.99
N ILE A 38 11.19 13.30 -4.75
CA ILE A 38 11.96 14.42 -4.21
C ILE A 38 11.01 15.44 -3.55
N ALA A 39 9.90 15.78 -4.19
CA ALA A 39 8.93 16.72 -3.66
C ALA A 39 8.32 16.22 -2.33
N ALA A 40 7.91 14.95 -2.26
CA ALA A 40 7.43 14.34 -1.03
C ALA A 40 8.51 14.35 0.06
N ALA A 41 9.75 13.98 -0.26
CA ALA A 41 10.87 13.97 0.67
C ALA A 41 11.09 15.35 1.31
N LYS A 42 11.10 16.42 0.50
CA LYS A 42 11.33 17.81 0.93
C LYS A 42 10.28 18.34 1.91
N THR A 43 9.12 17.70 2.03
CA THR A 43 8.11 18.09 3.02
C THR A 43 8.47 17.67 4.45
N GLY A 44 9.41 16.75 4.63
CA GLY A 44 9.76 16.16 5.93
C GLY A 44 8.71 15.21 6.51
N LYS A 45 7.59 14.96 5.80
CA LYS A 45 6.56 13.98 6.20
C LYS A 45 7.02 12.55 5.98
N VAL A 46 6.32 11.60 6.59
CA VAL A 46 6.55 10.19 6.26
C VAL A 46 6.12 9.94 4.83
N VAL A 47 6.98 9.29 4.04
CA VAL A 47 6.68 8.94 2.64
C VAL A 47 6.35 7.44 2.55
N ASN A 48 5.11 7.11 2.21
CA ASN A 48 4.70 5.74 1.90
C ASN A 48 4.75 5.49 0.39
N ILE A 49 5.60 4.57 -0.07
CA ILE A 49 5.73 4.27 -1.49
C ILE A 49 5.03 2.95 -1.80
N LYS A 50 3.90 3.00 -2.52
CA LYS A 50 3.25 1.78 -3.04
C LYS A 50 4.15 1.16 -4.10
N LYS A 51 4.52 -0.10 -3.94
CA LYS A 51 5.28 -0.86 -4.95
C LYS A 51 4.49 -0.92 -6.25
N GLY A 52 5.11 -0.54 -7.37
CA GLY A 52 4.50 -0.73 -8.68
C GLY A 52 4.23 -2.21 -8.95
N GLN A 53 3.05 -2.55 -9.47
CA GLN A 53 2.73 -3.95 -9.83
C GLN A 53 3.62 -4.53 -10.94
N PHE A 54 4.48 -3.70 -11.57
CA PHE A 54 5.49 -4.08 -12.55
C PHE A 54 6.92 -4.16 -11.97
N LEU A 55 7.09 -3.90 -10.67
CA LEU A 55 8.40 -3.92 -10.00
C LEU A 55 8.61 -5.17 -9.16
N SER A 56 9.86 -5.65 -9.19
CA SER A 56 10.35 -6.59 -8.19
C SER A 56 10.49 -5.89 -6.82
N PRO A 57 10.39 -6.63 -5.71
CA PRO A 57 10.64 -6.11 -4.37
C PRO A 57 12.03 -5.47 -4.24
N GLU A 58 13.06 -6.09 -4.80
CA GLU A 58 14.46 -5.64 -4.71
C GLU A 58 14.67 -4.27 -5.36
N SER A 59 13.94 -4.02 -6.46
CA SER A 59 14.03 -2.76 -7.20
C SER A 59 13.52 -1.55 -6.40
N MET A 60 12.74 -1.78 -5.33
CA MET A 60 12.22 -0.70 -4.49
C MET A 60 13.31 0.02 -3.70
N VAL A 61 14.51 -0.56 -3.57
CA VAL A 61 15.68 0.10 -2.96
C VAL A 61 15.94 1.47 -3.58
N HIS A 62 15.76 1.62 -4.90
CA HIS A 62 16.04 2.87 -5.59
C HIS A 62 15.07 3.99 -5.19
N ALA A 63 13.80 3.66 -4.97
CA ALA A 63 12.81 4.64 -4.51
C ALA A 63 13.08 5.07 -3.06
N VAL A 64 13.44 4.11 -2.19
CA VAL A 64 13.87 4.38 -0.81
C VAL A 64 15.10 5.28 -0.79
N THR A 65 16.15 4.91 -1.52
CA THR A 65 17.39 5.67 -1.62
C THR A 65 17.13 7.07 -2.14
N LYS A 66 16.25 7.24 -3.13
CA LYS A 66 15.92 8.57 -3.67
C LYS A 66 15.32 9.49 -2.60
N VAL A 67 14.39 8.99 -1.78
CA VAL A 67 13.80 9.78 -0.69
C VAL A 67 14.84 10.10 0.39
N LYS A 68 15.67 9.12 0.78
CA LYS A 68 16.76 9.30 1.76
C LYS A 68 17.81 10.32 1.30
N GLU A 69 18.32 10.20 0.07
CA GLU A 69 19.27 11.15 -0.55
C GLU A 69 18.69 12.56 -0.69
N SER A 70 17.36 12.68 -0.75
CA SER A 70 16.65 13.96 -0.80
C SER A 70 16.43 14.59 0.57
N GLY A 71 17.05 14.02 1.62
CA GLY A 71 17.06 14.59 2.97
C GLY A 71 15.97 14.06 3.91
N ASN A 72 15.27 12.98 3.56
CA ASN A 72 14.20 12.42 4.38
C ASN A 72 14.37 10.92 4.65
N ASN A 73 14.61 10.55 5.90
CA ASN A 73 14.77 9.16 6.32
C ASN A 73 13.45 8.48 6.73
N SER A 74 12.34 9.23 6.79
CA SER A 74 11.02 8.73 7.18
C SER A 74 10.31 8.15 5.96
N VAL A 75 10.68 6.95 5.55
CA VAL A 75 10.12 6.26 4.39
C VAL A 75 9.66 4.86 4.77
N MET A 76 8.54 4.43 4.19
CA MET A 76 8.02 3.06 4.27
C MET A 76 7.61 2.58 2.87
N LEU A 77 7.57 1.26 2.69
CA LEU A 77 7.15 0.62 1.44
C LEU A 77 5.82 -0.10 1.64
N THR A 78 4.93 -0.05 0.66
CA THR A 78 3.69 -0.85 0.67
C THR A 78 3.67 -1.83 -0.50
N ASP A 79 3.68 -3.12 -0.21
CA ASP A 79 3.36 -4.14 -1.21
C ASP A 79 1.85 -4.13 -1.51
N ARG A 80 1.49 -4.24 -2.79
CA ARG A 80 0.11 -4.22 -3.28
C ARG A 80 -0.12 -5.26 -4.39
N GLY A 81 0.71 -6.30 -4.43
CA GLY A 81 0.73 -7.31 -5.47
C GLY A 81 1.56 -6.94 -6.69
N THR A 82 1.80 -7.95 -7.53
CA THR A 82 2.51 -7.90 -8.80
C THR A 82 1.59 -8.45 -9.90
N MET A 83 1.64 -7.88 -11.10
CA MET A 83 0.85 -8.38 -12.23
C MET A 83 1.13 -9.85 -12.50
N PHE A 84 0.07 -10.64 -12.64
CA PHE A 84 0.13 -12.05 -12.98
C PHE A 84 -0.78 -12.32 -14.19
N GLY A 85 -0.17 -12.35 -15.37
CA GLY A 85 -0.93 -12.28 -16.62
C GLY A 85 -1.54 -10.89 -16.84
N TYR A 86 -2.64 -10.82 -17.58
CA TYR A 86 -3.19 -9.54 -18.06
C TYR A 86 -4.16 -8.85 -17.08
N GLN A 87 -4.85 -9.63 -16.23
CA GLN A 87 -6.04 -9.18 -15.51
C GLN A 87 -6.09 -9.62 -14.03
N ASP A 88 -5.00 -10.18 -13.51
CA ASP A 88 -4.92 -10.65 -12.13
C ASP A 88 -3.59 -10.24 -11.50
N MET A 89 -3.52 -10.35 -10.19
CA MET A 89 -2.33 -10.05 -9.42
C MET A 89 -2.04 -11.15 -8.41
N VAL A 90 -0.77 -11.27 -8.06
CA VAL A 90 -0.28 -12.19 -7.03
C VAL A 90 0.56 -11.44 -6.01
N VAL A 91 0.43 -11.84 -4.75
CA VAL A 91 1.31 -11.38 -3.67
C VAL A 91 2.44 -12.39 -3.52
N ASP A 92 3.66 -11.96 -3.80
CA ASP A 92 4.86 -12.74 -3.49
C ASP A 92 5.35 -12.35 -2.09
N PHE A 93 4.98 -13.16 -1.10
CA PHE A 93 5.32 -12.92 0.31
C PHE A 93 6.83 -12.91 0.58
N ARG A 94 7.67 -13.48 -0.31
CA ARG A 94 9.14 -13.38 -0.20
C ARG A 94 9.62 -11.93 -0.35
N GLY A 95 8.84 -11.09 -1.04
CA GLY A 95 9.15 -9.69 -1.22
C GLY A 95 9.09 -8.85 0.06
N ILE A 96 8.35 -9.31 1.08
CA ILE A 96 8.23 -8.61 2.36
C ILE A 96 9.60 -8.55 3.06
N PRO A 97 10.25 -9.67 3.42
CA PRO A 97 11.56 -9.62 4.05
C PRO A 97 12.62 -8.98 3.13
N ALA A 98 12.57 -9.21 1.82
CA ALA A 98 13.50 -8.58 0.87
C ALA A 98 13.44 -7.04 0.91
N MET A 99 12.25 -6.45 1.05
CA MET A 99 12.10 -4.99 1.20
C MET A 99 12.47 -4.50 2.60
N GLN A 100 12.27 -5.30 3.65
CA GLN A 100 12.66 -4.95 5.02
C GLN A 100 14.18 -4.82 5.18
N GLU A 101 14.98 -5.54 4.38
CA GLU A 101 16.45 -5.41 4.35
C GLU A 101 16.95 -3.98 4.03
N PHE A 102 16.09 -3.12 3.46
CA PHE A 102 16.43 -1.71 3.21
C PHE A 102 16.36 -0.82 4.46
N GLY A 103 16.05 -1.42 5.62
CA GLY A 103 15.94 -0.74 6.90
C GLY A 103 14.76 0.22 6.96
N VAL A 104 13.64 -0.17 6.36
CA VAL A 104 12.39 0.62 6.31
C VAL A 104 11.19 -0.28 6.62
N PRO A 105 10.11 0.24 7.23
CA PRO A 105 8.89 -0.54 7.44
C PRO A 105 8.27 -0.98 6.11
N VAL A 106 7.77 -2.21 6.08
CA VAL A 106 7.04 -2.79 4.95
C VAL A 106 5.60 -3.05 5.36
N ILE A 107 4.68 -2.48 4.59
CA ILE A 107 3.23 -2.58 4.75
C ILE A 107 2.67 -3.50 3.66
N LEU A 108 1.61 -4.26 3.95
CA LEU A 108 0.87 -5.01 2.94
C LEU A 108 -0.52 -4.40 2.73
N ASP A 109 -0.80 -3.98 1.50
CA ASP A 109 -2.13 -3.54 1.07
C ASP A 109 -3.01 -4.76 0.77
N ILE A 110 -3.79 -5.16 1.77
CA ILE A 110 -4.61 -6.38 1.70
C ILE A 110 -5.91 -6.19 0.91
N THR A 111 -6.19 -4.96 0.46
CA THR A 111 -7.31 -4.63 -0.41
C THR A 111 -6.90 -4.58 -1.88
N HIS A 112 -5.94 -3.73 -2.22
CA HIS A 112 -5.50 -3.56 -3.59
C HIS A 112 -4.74 -4.76 -4.12
N SER A 113 -4.08 -5.56 -3.27
CA SER A 113 -3.44 -6.82 -3.70
C SER A 113 -4.40 -7.83 -4.34
N LEU A 114 -5.70 -7.65 -4.15
CA LEU A 114 -6.77 -8.52 -4.64
C LEU A 114 -7.55 -7.91 -5.82
N GLN A 115 -7.07 -6.78 -6.35
CA GLN A 115 -7.64 -6.18 -7.56
C GLN A 115 -7.47 -7.08 -8.78
N GLN A 116 -8.49 -7.03 -9.64
CA GLN A 116 -8.45 -7.63 -10.97
C GLN A 116 -8.42 -6.50 -12.02
N PRO A 117 -7.23 -5.97 -12.37
CA PRO A 117 -7.10 -4.82 -13.26
C PRO A 117 -7.45 -5.17 -14.72
N ASN A 118 -7.47 -4.14 -15.59
CA ASN A 118 -7.58 -4.27 -17.05
C ASN A 118 -8.77 -5.10 -17.57
N GLN A 119 -9.92 -5.00 -16.89
CA GLN A 119 -11.14 -5.64 -17.33
C GLN A 119 -11.69 -4.97 -18.60
N SER A 120 -12.34 -5.74 -19.46
CA SER A 120 -12.96 -5.23 -20.70
C SER A 120 -14.06 -4.20 -20.46
N SER A 121 -14.66 -4.19 -19.27
CA SER A 121 -15.63 -3.19 -18.82
C SER A 121 -15.00 -1.82 -18.51
N GLY A 122 -13.67 -1.72 -18.43
CA GLY A 122 -12.95 -0.54 -17.98
C GLY A 122 -13.01 -0.29 -16.46
N VAL A 123 -13.70 -1.14 -15.70
CA VAL A 123 -13.82 -1.06 -14.24
C VAL A 123 -13.01 -2.18 -13.60
N THR A 124 -12.12 -1.83 -12.68
CA THR A 124 -11.31 -2.83 -11.94
C THR A 124 -12.22 -3.70 -11.06
N GLY A 125 -12.08 -5.02 -11.19
CA GLY A 125 -12.73 -6.01 -10.34
C GLY A 125 -11.97 -6.26 -9.03
N GLY A 126 -12.38 -7.29 -8.28
CA GLY A 126 -11.78 -7.59 -6.98
C GLY A 126 -12.19 -8.92 -6.38
N LYS A 127 -11.36 -9.42 -5.45
CA LYS A 127 -11.61 -10.64 -4.67
C LYS A 127 -11.71 -10.33 -3.15
N PRO A 128 -12.68 -9.53 -2.67
CA PRO A 128 -12.73 -9.06 -1.28
C PRO A 128 -12.93 -10.20 -0.27
N ALA A 129 -13.49 -11.33 -0.71
CA ALA A 129 -13.58 -12.55 0.11
C ALA A 129 -12.20 -13.12 0.52
N MET A 130 -11.13 -12.73 -0.19
CA MET A 130 -9.76 -13.20 0.08
C MET A 130 -8.96 -12.24 0.98
N ILE A 131 -9.54 -11.10 1.41
CA ILE A 131 -8.84 -10.10 2.25
C ILE A 131 -8.31 -10.74 3.53
N GLU A 132 -9.14 -11.51 4.25
CA GLU A 132 -8.72 -12.19 5.48
C GLU A 132 -7.57 -13.18 5.22
N THR A 133 -7.60 -13.91 4.09
CA THR A 133 -6.56 -14.87 3.71
C THR A 133 -5.22 -14.17 3.47
N ILE A 134 -5.21 -13.10 2.66
CA ILE A 134 -3.98 -12.34 2.37
C ILE A 134 -3.46 -11.64 3.62
N ALA A 135 -4.34 -11.11 4.47
CA ALA A 135 -3.94 -10.46 5.71
C ALA A 135 -3.28 -11.44 6.69
N LYS A 136 -3.85 -12.63 6.87
CA LYS A 136 -3.25 -13.67 7.73
C LYS A 136 -1.88 -14.08 7.24
N ALA A 137 -1.73 -14.31 5.94
CA ALA A 137 -0.43 -14.65 5.33
C ALA A 137 0.59 -13.52 5.51
N GLY A 138 0.19 -12.25 5.34
CA GLY A 138 1.06 -11.09 5.56
C GLY A 138 1.55 -10.99 7.00
N ILE A 139 0.65 -11.13 7.97
CA ILE A 139 1.01 -11.13 9.39
C ILE A 139 1.96 -12.29 9.71
N ALA A 140 1.65 -13.51 9.26
CA ALA A 140 2.48 -14.70 9.46
C ALA A 140 3.88 -14.58 8.83
N THR A 141 4.01 -13.83 7.74
CA THR A 141 5.29 -13.55 7.07
C THR A 141 6.12 -12.49 7.80
N GLY A 142 5.53 -11.75 8.75
CA GLY A 142 6.25 -10.75 9.54
C GLY A 142 6.15 -9.31 9.00
N VAL A 143 5.11 -8.98 8.23
CA VAL A 143 4.86 -7.60 7.77
C VAL A 143 4.78 -6.60 8.95
N ASP A 144 5.22 -5.37 8.74
CA ASP A 144 5.24 -4.33 9.80
C ASP A 144 3.88 -3.65 10.00
N GLY A 145 3.03 -3.69 8.97
CA GLY A 145 1.68 -3.16 9.04
C GLY A 145 0.80 -3.58 7.87
N LEU A 146 -0.48 -3.21 7.95
CA LEU A 146 -1.46 -3.49 6.91
C LEU A 146 -2.09 -2.18 6.42
N PHE A 147 -2.35 -2.12 5.12
CA PHE A 147 -3.21 -1.11 4.51
C PHE A 147 -4.51 -1.79 4.07
N LEU A 148 -5.65 -1.19 4.43
CA LEU A 148 -6.97 -1.72 4.12
C LEU A 148 -7.96 -0.58 3.89
N GLU A 149 -8.74 -0.68 2.82
CA GLU A 149 -9.92 0.15 2.58
C GLU A 149 -11.21 -0.56 2.98
N THR A 150 -12.15 0.23 3.49
CA THR A 150 -13.46 -0.26 3.91
C THR A 150 -14.56 0.74 3.59
N HIS A 151 -15.80 0.25 3.44
CA HIS A 151 -16.97 1.07 3.24
C HIS A 151 -18.20 0.46 3.94
N PRO A 152 -19.12 1.28 4.49
CA PRO A 152 -20.36 0.76 5.09
C PRO A 152 -21.22 -0.04 4.10
N ASN A 153 -21.19 0.34 2.82
CA ASN A 153 -21.86 -0.36 1.74
C ASN A 153 -20.99 -0.37 0.46
N PRO A 154 -20.10 -1.35 0.27
CA PRO A 154 -19.13 -1.33 -0.83
C PRO A 154 -19.77 -1.18 -2.22
N THR A 155 -21.00 -1.65 -2.43
CA THR A 155 -21.71 -1.49 -3.72
C THR A 155 -22.07 -0.05 -4.07
N LYS A 156 -22.08 0.85 -3.07
CA LYS A 156 -22.30 2.30 -3.24
C LYS A 156 -21.01 3.11 -3.22
N ALA A 157 -19.85 2.47 -3.08
CA ALA A 157 -18.57 3.17 -3.11
C ALA A 157 -18.33 3.76 -4.51
N LYS A 158 -17.79 4.98 -4.57
CA LYS A 158 -17.56 5.69 -5.85
C LYS A 158 -16.33 5.18 -6.62
N SER A 159 -15.43 4.49 -5.94
CA SER A 159 -14.27 3.79 -6.50
C SER A 159 -14.04 2.53 -5.70
N ASP A 160 -13.47 1.51 -6.35
CA ASP A 160 -12.94 0.29 -5.73
C ASP A 160 -13.91 -0.49 -4.81
N GLY A 161 -15.22 -0.25 -4.94
CA GLY A 161 -16.23 -0.95 -4.15
C GLY A 161 -16.16 -2.48 -4.27
N ALA A 162 -15.73 -2.98 -5.42
CA ALA A 162 -15.49 -4.41 -5.66
C ALA A 162 -14.29 -4.99 -4.87
N ASN A 163 -13.45 -4.15 -4.28
CA ASN A 163 -12.23 -4.53 -3.54
C ASN A 163 -12.30 -4.26 -2.04
N MET A 164 -13.21 -3.39 -1.60
CA MET A 164 -13.27 -2.95 -0.21
C MET A 164 -13.85 -4.01 0.73
N LEU A 165 -13.33 -4.04 1.96
CA LEU A 165 -13.96 -4.78 3.04
C LEU A 165 -15.25 -4.07 3.48
N GLN A 166 -16.30 -4.83 3.77
CA GLN A 166 -17.50 -4.28 4.42
C GLN A 166 -17.16 -3.85 5.86
N LEU A 167 -17.56 -2.62 6.25
CA LEU A 167 -17.10 -2.00 7.50
C LEU A 167 -17.44 -2.81 8.77
N ASP A 168 -18.59 -3.46 8.80
CA ASP A 168 -19.03 -4.31 9.92
C ASP A 168 -18.15 -5.57 10.13
N LYS A 169 -17.32 -5.94 9.16
CA LYS A 169 -16.37 -7.06 9.26
C LYS A 169 -14.99 -6.65 9.78
N LEU A 170 -14.73 -5.35 9.90
CA LEU A 170 -13.40 -4.84 10.23
C LEU A 170 -12.91 -5.29 11.61
N GLU A 171 -13.76 -5.18 12.64
CA GLU A 171 -13.37 -5.50 14.01
C GLU A 171 -13.00 -6.98 14.19
N ASP A 172 -13.81 -7.89 13.63
CA ASP A 172 -13.55 -9.33 13.68
C ASP A 172 -12.24 -9.68 12.95
N LEU A 173 -12.01 -9.10 11.76
CA LEU A 173 -10.77 -9.27 11.03
C LEU A 173 -9.57 -8.83 11.88
N LEU A 174 -9.57 -7.59 12.39
CA LEU A 174 -8.46 -7.06 13.19
C LEU A 174 -8.21 -7.88 14.45
N THR A 175 -9.27 -8.33 15.13
CA THR A 175 -9.15 -9.18 16.32
C THR A 175 -8.41 -10.48 16.02
N LYS A 176 -8.74 -11.15 14.91
CA LYS A 176 -8.04 -12.37 14.46
C LYS A 176 -6.57 -12.08 14.14
N LEU A 177 -6.29 -11.01 13.39
CA LEU A 177 -4.94 -10.66 12.96
C LEU A 177 -4.02 -10.30 14.14
N VAL A 178 -4.53 -9.55 15.12
CA VAL A 178 -3.78 -9.24 16.36
C VAL A 178 -3.45 -10.51 17.14
N ARG A 179 -4.36 -11.49 17.20
CA ARG A 179 -4.08 -12.78 17.85
C ARG A 179 -2.97 -13.54 17.15
N ILE A 180 -2.96 -13.57 15.82
CA ILE A 180 -1.88 -14.20 15.05
C ILE A 180 -0.56 -13.47 15.31
N ARG A 181 -0.53 -12.13 15.24
CA ARG A 181 0.70 -11.36 15.48
C ARG A 181 1.30 -11.59 16.87
N LYS A 182 0.48 -11.82 17.89
CA LYS A 182 0.94 -12.04 19.28
C LYS A 182 1.60 -13.40 19.53
N VAL A 183 1.43 -14.37 18.62
CA VAL A 183 1.99 -15.73 18.78
C VAL A 183 3.17 -16.01 17.85
N LEU A 184 3.56 -15.04 17.03
CA LEU A 184 4.80 -15.04 16.23
C LEU A 184 5.94 -14.49 17.07
#